data_AF-A0A7W0FFJ0-F1
#
_entry.id   AF-A0A7W0FFJ0-F1
#
_cell.length_a   1.000
_cell.length_b   1.000
_cell.length_c   1.000
_cell.angle_alpha   90.00
_cell.angle_beta   90.00
_cell.angle_gamma   90.00
#
_symmetry.space_group_name_H-M   'P 1'
#
loop_
_entity.id
_entity.type
_entity.pdbx_description
1 polymer ?
#
loop_
_entity_poly.entity_id
_entity_poly.type
_entity_poly.pdbx_seq_one_letter_code
_entity_poly.pdbx_strand_id
1 'polypeptide(L)'
;MNPQNMNTEEPNKSIGCGLISLTIFSFIWVILFSGLNLFINWVNEQTIMQISGHAPDFRWITHMITSLLILVVCLLMAKLVKEPRIKRIFKLWTYAAILAVISIPAKTLWLAEQNLTAILQAAALLMVIAGRNLFSRKNSEVSEDSSGKQNFSGVIVIIGAILSIPWLLWGALGSWLDTLLAIFVGVIFAWYSGKFIFQEYLNQSNPVDGSIKISKIIFDGLVVAVFLLISITALAVNGSQQMLVVTVPIAGWLIAAMSFIWMKNKDHGRLPASMIIGLLFSLPLIFFDMDELSLIFTGGTGETLEWANKAAWLTFLAIQFFTIMLLPNLKNIHRISLPKSAHLGFLIFGVATIVILYFGWGQVGFFGDSQFIILKQQADVSFASSIQDYEARRTAVYDELVKTAEATQFEIRNRLDRLNLNYTPYYLVNGIEVQGGLIAKLLLQKDPSVDRILENPQLRPLPKPLIVEEGGIINLPEETLWNLTMINADQVINELGITGEGILIGQTDSGVDGRHPEI
;
A
#
# COMPACT_ATOMS: atom_id res chain seq x y z
N MET A 1 62.60 27.68 -17.78
CA MET A 1 62.03 28.96 -17.32
C MET A 1 60.86 29.33 -18.21
N ASN A 2 59.64 29.03 -17.77
CA ASN A 2 58.47 29.87 -18.00
C ASN A 2 57.46 29.51 -16.89
N PRO A 3 57.28 30.36 -15.86
CA PRO A 3 56.45 30.05 -14.71
C PRO A 3 54.99 30.51 -14.94
N GLN A 4 54.11 30.04 -14.06
CA GLN A 4 52.74 30.50 -13.81
C GLN A 4 51.61 29.88 -14.65
N ASN A 5 51.09 28.76 -14.13
CA ASN A 5 49.66 28.56 -13.93
C ASN A 5 49.49 27.77 -12.62
N MET A 6 49.88 28.40 -11.51
CA MET A 6 49.37 28.01 -10.19
C MET A 6 47.98 28.62 -10.08
N ASN A 7 46.96 27.85 -10.46
CA ASN A 7 45.60 28.11 -10.00
C ASN A 7 45.61 27.90 -8.49
N THR A 8 45.78 29.01 -7.76
CA THR A 8 45.48 29.10 -6.34
C THR A 8 44.04 28.65 -6.14
N GLU A 9 43.86 27.48 -5.54
CA GLU A 9 42.57 27.06 -4.98
C GLU A 9 42.11 28.17 -4.02
N GLU A 10 41.04 28.87 -4.40
CA GLU A 10 40.39 29.81 -3.50
C GLU A 10 39.98 29.07 -2.22
N PRO A 11 40.20 29.67 -1.04
CA PRO A 11 39.84 29.03 0.22
C PRO A 11 38.33 28.78 0.24
N ASN A 12 37.98 27.53 0.53
CA ASN A 12 36.61 27.02 0.66
C ASN A 12 35.78 27.97 1.54
N LYS A 13 35.01 28.86 0.90
CA LYS A 13 34.24 29.91 1.57
C LYS A 13 33.30 29.22 2.55
N SER A 14 33.44 29.51 3.84
CA SER A 14 32.61 28.90 4.87
C SER A 14 31.14 29.15 4.55
N ILE A 15 30.34 28.09 4.55
CA ILE A 15 28.89 28.18 4.32
C ILE A 15 28.33 29.15 5.36
N GLY A 16 27.77 30.27 4.92
CA GLY A 16 27.25 31.29 5.82
C GLY A 16 26.17 30.71 6.75
N CYS A 17 26.21 31.06 8.04
CA CYS A 17 25.28 30.53 9.05
C CYS A 17 23.80 30.67 8.64
N GLY A 18 23.44 31.76 7.94
CA GLY A 18 22.08 31.96 7.44
C GLY A 18 21.62 30.90 6.43
N LEU A 19 22.51 30.42 5.57
CA LEU A 19 22.20 29.36 4.59
C LEU A 19 22.03 27.99 5.27
N ILE A 20 22.79 27.74 6.33
CA ILE A 20 22.65 26.53 7.16
C ILE A 20 21.29 26.56 7.87
N SER A 21 20.95 27.67 8.55
CA SER A 21 19.66 27.83 9.22
C SER A 21 18.49 27.69 8.26
N LEU A 22 18.57 28.30 7.07
CA LEU A 22 17.53 28.19 6.04
C LEU A 22 17.39 26.74 5.53
N THR A 23 18.50 26.02 5.39
CA THR A 23 18.48 24.61 5.00
C THR A 23 17.78 23.78 6.07
N ILE A 24 18.17 23.93 7.34
CA ILE A 24 17.54 23.22 8.47
C ILE A 24 16.04 23.52 8.54
N PHE A 25 15.66 24.79 8.44
CA PHE A 25 14.26 25.20 8.42
C PHE A 25 13.49 24.53 7.26
N SER A 26 14.09 24.45 6.08
CA SER A 26 13.47 23.79 4.92
C SER A 26 13.35 22.27 5.10
N PHE A 27 14.32 21.61 5.76
CA PHE A 27 14.19 20.19 6.13
C PHE A 27 12.98 19.99 7.04
N ILE A 28 12.88 20.79 8.11
CA ILE A 28 11.76 20.74 9.06
C ILE A 28 10.44 21.00 8.32
N TRP A 29 10.39 22.02 7.47
CA TRP A 29 9.21 22.36 6.67
C TRP A 29 8.73 21.17 5.83
N VAL A 30 9.64 20.56 5.05
CA VAL A 30 9.30 19.45 4.16
C VAL A 30 8.83 18.23 4.95
N ILE A 31 9.53 17.89 6.04
CA ILE A 31 9.16 16.75 6.90
C ILE A 31 7.80 17.01 7.57
N LEU A 32 7.59 18.21 8.12
CA LEU A 32 6.36 18.59 8.80
C LEU A 32 5.16 18.53 7.86
N PHE A 33 5.21 19.17 6.70
CA PHE A 33 4.10 19.16 5.74
C PHE A 33 3.86 17.79 5.12
N SER A 34 4.93 16.98 4.97
CA SER A 34 4.78 15.57 4.57
C SER A 34 4.04 14.76 5.64
N GLY A 35 4.44 14.92 6.91
CA GLY A 35 3.80 14.26 8.06
C GLY A 35 2.36 14.69 8.25
N LEU A 36 2.07 16.00 8.16
CA LEU A 36 0.71 16.55 8.23
C LEU A 36 -0.18 15.98 7.11
N ASN A 37 0.32 15.93 5.87
CA ASN A 37 -0.42 15.33 4.77
C ASN A 37 -0.79 13.87 5.06
N LEU A 38 0.20 13.05 5.46
CA LEU A 38 0.00 11.64 5.72
C LEU A 38 -0.99 11.41 6.88
N PHE A 39 -0.82 12.14 7.97
CA PHE A 39 -1.66 12.02 9.16
C PHE A 39 -3.09 12.49 8.91
N ILE A 40 -3.28 13.69 8.36
CA ILE A 40 -4.62 14.25 8.12
C ILE A 40 -5.39 13.40 7.12
N ASN A 41 -4.74 12.94 6.04
CA ASN A 41 -5.41 12.06 5.08
C ASN A 41 -5.76 10.72 5.72
N TRP A 42 -4.86 10.12 6.49
CA TRP A 42 -5.17 8.87 7.20
C TRP A 42 -6.36 9.04 8.15
N VAL A 43 -6.39 10.09 8.97
CA VAL A 43 -7.53 10.39 9.88
C VAL A 43 -8.83 10.56 9.08
N ASN A 44 -8.78 11.26 7.95
CA ASN A 44 -9.95 11.43 7.09
C ASN A 44 -10.45 10.08 6.54
N GLU A 45 -9.55 9.24 6.04
CA GLU A 45 -9.89 7.89 5.55
C GLU A 45 -10.56 7.05 6.64
N GLN A 46 -10.03 7.04 7.88
CA GLN A 46 -10.68 6.38 9.01
C GLN A 46 -12.09 6.94 9.26
N THR A 47 -12.25 8.26 9.19
CA THR A 47 -13.53 8.94 9.47
C THR A 47 -14.59 8.61 8.41
N ILE A 48 -14.20 8.59 7.13
CA ILE A 48 -15.08 8.22 6.02
C ILE A 48 -15.60 6.80 6.21
N MET A 49 -14.72 5.86 6.56
CA MET A 49 -15.11 4.45 6.77
C MET A 49 -16.00 4.27 8.00
N GLN A 50 -15.68 4.93 9.12
CA GLN A 50 -16.48 4.83 10.34
C GLN A 50 -17.92 5.33 10.20
N ILE A 51 -18.14 6.41 9.45
CA ILE A 51 -19.47 7.02 9.29
C ILE A 51 -20.11 6.58 7.96
N SER A 52 -19.72 5.40 7.44
CA SER A 52 -20.30 4.78 6.23
C SER A 52 -20.38 5.74 5.03
N GLY A 53 -19.33 6.54 4.80
CA GLY A 53 -19.23 7.44 3.64
C GLY A 53 -19.95 8.78 3.75
N HIS A 54 -20.59 9.10 4.88
CA HIS A 54 -21.29 10.39 5.05
C HIS A 54 -20.36 11.56 5.39
N ALA A 55 -19.08 11.29 5.70
CA ALA A 55 -18.11 12.32 5.98
C ALA A 55 -17.63 13.01 4.67
N PRO A 56 -17.40 14.33 4.67
CA PRO A 56 -16.88 15.03 3.50
C PRO A 56 -15.45 14.58 3.18
N ASP A 57 -15.21 14.15 1.94
CA ASP A 57 -13.85 13.82 1.48
C ASP A 57 -13.06 15.08 1.11
N PHE A 58 -12.08 15.42 1.96
CA PHE A 58 -11.15 16.53 1.79
C PHE A 58 -9.70 16.06 1.59
N ARG A 59 -9.45 14.76 1.33
CA ARG A 59 -8.10 14.20 1.18
C ARG A 59 -7.33 14.87 0.05
N TRP A 60 -8.00 15.08 -1.09
CA TRP A 60 -7.41 15.77 -2.24
C TRP A 60 -7.05 17.24 -1.94
N ILE A 61 -7.84 17.93 -1.10
CA ILE A 61 -7.59 19.33 -0.71
C ILE A 61 -6.35 19.41 0.16
N THR A 62 -6.30 18.61 1.22
CA THR A 62 -5.14 18.50 2.10
C THR A 62 -3.88 18.18 1.30
N HIS A 63 -3.98 17.20 0.39
CA HIS A 63 -2.86 16.81 -0.45
C HIS A 63 -2.42 17.90 -1.41
N MET A 64 -3.35 18.60 -2.05
CA MET A 64 -3.06 19.73 -2.93
C MET A 64 -2.34 20.85 -2.17
N ILE A 65 -2.87 21.27 -1.02
CA ILE A 65 -2.29 22.39 -0.25
C ILE A 65 -0.88 22.05 0.22
N THR A 66 -0.70 20.89 0.86
CA THR A 66 0.60 20.48 1.41
C THR A 66 1.64 20.23 0.31
N SER A 67 1.27 19.58 -0.79
CA SER A 67 2.17 19.34 -1.93
C SER A 67 2.61 20.63 -2.62
N LEU A 68 1.70 21.61 -2.81
CA LEU A 68 2.03 22.91 -3.37
C LEU A 68 2.97 23.70 -2.45
N LEU A 69 2.75 23.69 -1.13
CA LEU A 69 3.64 24.34 -0.16
C LEU A 69 5.05 23.74 -0.18
N ILE A 70 5.17 22.42 -0.27
CA ILE A 70 6.47 21.74 -0.41
C ILE A 70 7.12 22.11 -1.75
N LEU A 71 6.35 22.10 -2.84
CA LEU A 71 6.84 22.39 -4.20
C LEU A 71 7.40 23.81 -4.30
N VAL A 72 6.67 24.81 -3.79
CA VAL A 72 7.09 26.23 -3.83
C VAL A 72 8.42 26.40 -3.11
N VAL A 73 8.56 25.89 -1.89
CA VAL A 73 9.80 26.00 -1.11
C VAL A 73 10.95 25.29 -1.82
N CYS A 74 10.76 24.05 -2.27
CA CYS A 74 11.82 23.30 -2.95
C CYS A 74 12.25 23.98 -4.25
N LEU A 75 11.30 24.46 -5.06
CA LEU A 75 11.59 25.10 -6.34
C LEU A 75 12.30 26.45 -6.16
N LEU A 76 11.88 27.26 -5.19
CA LEU A 76 12.55 28.52 -4.85
C LEU A 76 13.99 28.25 -4.39
N MET A 77 14.18 27.29 -3.48
CA MET A 77 15.52 26.94 -2.98
C MET A 77 16.42 26.37 -4.09
N ALA A 78 15.88 25.54 -4.99
CA ALA A 78 16.62 25.00 -6.13
C ALA A 78 17.03 26.08 -7.14
N LYS A 79 16.31 27.20 -7.24
CA LYS A 79 16.64 28.32 -8.13
C LYS A 79 17.54 29.36 -7.49
N LEU A 80 17.29 29.72 -6.23
CA LEU A 80 17.93 30.86 -5.56
C LEU A 80 19.26 30.51 -4.90
N VAL A 81 19.42 29.28 -4.40
CA VAL A 81 20.65 28.87 -3.71
C VAL A 81 21.78 28.62 -4.71
N LYS A 82 22.91 29.33 -4.51
CA LYS A 82 24.11 29.17 -5.33
C LYS A 82 24.99 28.00 -4.90
N GLU A 83 24.91 27.59 -3.63
CA GLU A 83 25.69 26.49 -3.07
C GLU A 83 25.35 25.16 -3.79
N PRO A 84 26.30 24.52 -4.51
CA PRO A 84 26.01 23.39 -5.38
C PRO A 84 25.36 22.20 -4.65
N ARG A 85 25.80 21.89 -3.43
CA ARG A 85 25.26 20.73 -2.68
C ARG A 85 23.82 20.96 -2.27
N ILE A 86 23.51 22.14 -1.73
CA ILE A 86 22.16 22.49 -1.27
C ILE A 86 21.20 22.59 -2.48
N LYS A 87 21.67 23.18 -3.58
CA LYS A 87 20.90 23.25 -4.83
C LYS A 87 20.48 21.87 -5.35
N ARG A 88 21.37 20.87 -5.29
CA ARG A 88 21.05 19.49 -5.69
C ARG A 88 20.01 18.82 -4.79
N ILE A 89 20.07 19.04 -3.47
CA ILE A 89 19.08 18.54 -2.52
C ILE A 89 17.69 19.02 -2.91
N PHE A 90 17.53 20.34 -3.06
CA PHE A 90 16.24 20.91 -3.40
C PHE A 90 15.78 20.56 -4.81
N LYS A 91 16.70 20.41 -5.77
CA LYS A 91 16.36 19.92 -7.11
C LYS A 91 15.79 18.50 -7.05
N LEU A 92 16.40 17.60 -6.27
CA LEU A 92 15.89 16.25 -6.05
C LEU A 92 14.50 16.28 -5.42
N TRP A 93 14.31 17.07 -4.36
CA TRP A 93 13.02 17.18 -3.68
C TRP A 93 11.94 17.86 -4.52
N THR A 94 12.31 18.78 -5.42
CA THR A 94 11.36 19.36 -6.39
C THR A 94 10.75 18.27 -7.27
N TYR A 95 11.51 17.26 -7.71
CA TYR A 95 10.92 16.16 -8.50
C TYR A 95 9.90 15.33 -7.69
N ALA A 96 10.18 15.05 -6.41
CA ALA A 96 9.21 14.39 -5.55
C ALA A 96 7.99 15.28 -5.25
N ALA A 97 8.18 16.59 -5.10
CA ALA A 97 7.08 17.52 -4.92
C ALA A 97 6.21 17.66 -6.18
N ILE A 98 6.81 17.60 -7.38
CA ILE A 98 6.08 17.53 -8.65
C ILE A 98 5.27 16.23 -8.71
N LEU A 99 5.85 15.09 -8.31
CA LEU A 99 5.12 13.83 -8.21
C LEU A 99 3.89 13.97 -7.30
N ALA A 100 4.06 14.60 -6.12
CA ALA A 100 2.96 14.85 -5.18
C ALA A 100 1.84 15.74 -5.76
N VAL A 101 2.18 16.76 -6.55
CA VAL A 101 1.14 17.57 -7.21
C VAL A 101 0.44 16.79 -8.32
N ILE A 102 1.18 15.97 -9.09
CA ILE A 102 0.58 15.16 -10.16
C ILE A 102 -0.31 14.04 -9.59
N SER A 103 -0.07 13.57 -8.35
CA SER A 103 -0.88 12.53 -7.71
C SER A 103 -2.21 13.01 -7.11
N ILE A 104 -2.56 14.29 -7.20
CA ILE A 104 -3.84 14.82 -6.68
C ILE A 104 -5.07 14.05 -7.18
N PRO A 105 -5.21 13.69 -8.48
CA PRO A 105 -6.36 12.94 -8.96
C PRO A 105 -6.50 11.55 -8.33
N ALA A 106 -5.41 10.92 -7.86
CA ALA A 106 -5.51 9.65 -7.16
C ALA A 106 -6.21 9.79 -5.79
N LYS A 107 -6.19 10.98 -5.18
CA LYS A 107 -6.82 11.26 -3.88
C LYS A 107 -8.32 11.60 -4.00
N THR A 108 -8.85 11.70 -5.22
CA THR A 108 -10.30 11.92 -5.44
C THR A 108 -11.05 10.62 -5.67
N LEU A 109 -10.33 9.50 -5.81
CA LEU A 109 -10.95 8.19 -5.98
C LEU A 109 -11.56 7.70 -4.66
N TRP A 110 -12.63 6.94 -4.78
CA TRP A 110 -13.21 6.24 -3.63
C TRP A 110 -12.20 5.25 -3.04
N LEU A 111 -12.31 4.98 -1.73
CA LEU A 111 -11.36 4.15 -0.99
C LEU A 111 -11.22 2.76 -1.62
N ALA A 112 -12.33 2.13 -1.99
CA ALA A 112 -12.32 0.80 -2.61
C ALA A 112 -11.78 0.72 -4.06
N GLU A 113 -11.46 1.84 -4.71
CA GLU A 113 -10.99 1.85 -6.11
C GLU A 113 -9.45 1.65 -6.20
N GLN A 114 -8.95 0.56 -5.60
CA GLN A 114 -7.51 0.27 -5.51
C GLN A 114 -6.85 0.09 -6.89
N ASN A 115 -7.52 -0.59 -7.81
CA ASN A 115 -7.02 -0.84 -9.17
C ASN A 115 -6.80 0.48 -9.95
N LEU A 116 -7.77 1.40 -9.91
CA LEU A 116 -7.63 2.71 -10.54
C LEU A 116 -6.56 3.57 -9.84
N THR A 117 -6.46 3.45 -8.52
CA THR A 117 -5.43 4.14 -7.74
C THR A 117 -4.02 3.73 -8.17
N ALA A 118 -3.77 2.42 -8.33
CA ALA A 118 -2.49 1.91 -8.81
C ALA A 118 -2.16 2.38 -10.24
N ILE A 119 -3.16 2.44 -11.13
CA ILE A 119 -3.00 2.97 -12.49
C ILE A 119 -2.61 4.45 -12.46
N LEU A 120 -3.27 5.28 -11.64
CA LEU A 120 -2.94 6.70 -11.52
C LEU A 120 -1.57 6.94 -10.87
N GLN A 121 -1.16 6.12 -9.90
CA GLN A 121 0.18 6.15 -9.32
C GLN A 121 1.25 5.83 -10.37
N ALA A 122 1.05 4.76 -11.15
CA ALA A 122 1.95 4.40 -12.26
C ALA A 122 2.05 5.54 -13.29
N ALA A 123 0.91 6.12 -13.67
CA ALA A 123 0.86 7.23 -14.61
C ALA A 123 1.60 8.47 -14.07
N ALA A 124 1.41 8.82 -12.79
CA ALA A 124 2.10 9.93 -12.13
C ALA A 124 3.63 9.75 -12.15
N LEU A 125 4.12 8.57 -11.79
CA LEU A 125 5.55 8.26 -11.84
C LEU A 125 6.10 8.34 -13.27
N LEU A 126 5.42 7.75 -14.25
CA LEU A 126 5.82 7.79 -15.65
C LEU A 126 5.82 9.21 -16.21
N MET A 127 4.86 10.05 -15.84
CA MET A 127 4.81 11.47 -16.25
C MET A 127 6.04 12.25 -15.75
N VAL A 128 6.47 12.05 -14.50
CA VAL A 128 7.67 12.71 -13.97
C VAL A 128 8.94 12.21 -14.66
N ILE A 129 9.05 10.90 -14.88
CA ILE A 129 10.18 10.30 -15.62
C ILE A 129 10.25 10.85 -17.05
N ALA A 130 9.12 10.88 -17.76
CA ALA A 130 9.00 11.36 -19.14
C ALA A 130 9.30 12.86 -19.24
N GLY A 131 8.73 13.66 -18.34
CA GLY A 131 9.01 15.09 -18.24
C GLY A 131 10.51 15.36 -18.12
N ARG A 132 11.21 14.66 -17.21
CA ARG A 132 12.66 14.80 -17.05
C ARG A 132 13.44 14.43 -18.32
N ASN A 133 13.04 13.39 -19.04
CA ASN A 133 13.67 12.96 -20.29
C ASN A 133 13.51 14.00 -21.40
N LEU A 134 12.33 14.59 -21.54
CA LEU A 134 12.05 15.64 -22.52
C LEU A 134 12.92 16.89 -22.27
N PHE A 135 13.04 17.32 -21.01
CA PHE A 135 13.93 18.44 -20.65
C PHE A 135 15.42 18.11 -20.86
N SER A 136 15.84 16.85 -20.74
CA SER A 136 17.24 16.44 -20.95
C SER A 136 17.64 16.41 -22.42
N ARG A 137 16.75 15.95 -23.31
CA ARG A 137 17.00 15.87 -24.76
C ARG A 137 17.32 17.24 -25.39
N LYS A 138 16.84 18.33 -24.78
CA LYS A 138 17.09 19.69 -25.25
C LYS A 138 18.51 20.20 -24.96
N ASN A 139 19.27 19.52 -24.09
CA ASN A 139 20.56 20.01 -23.57
C ASN A 139 21.76 19.07 -23.78
N SER A 140 21.63 17.90 -24.43
CA SER A 140 22.79 17.02 -24.66
C SER A 140 22.62 16.08 -25.86
N GLU A 141 23.39 16.33 -26.93
CA GLU A 141 23.90 15.31 -27.87
C GLU A 141 25.04 14.54 -27.18
N VAL A 142 24.74 13.62 -26.26
CA VAL A 142 25.71 12.57 -25.89
C VAL A 142 24.90 11.32 -25.58
N SER A 143 25.05 10.32 -26.44
CA SER A 143 24.56 8.96 -26.27
C SER A 143 25.16 8.31 -25.02
N GLU A 144 24.32 8.04 -24.01
CA GLU A 144 24.62 7.03 -22.98
C GLU A 144 24.60 5.65 -23.66
N ASP A 145 25.79 5.19 -24.07
CA ASP A 145 26.01 3.79 -24.46
C ASP A 145 25.89 2.92 -23.20
N SER A 146 24.69 2.38 -22.97
CA SER A 146 24.29 1.59 -21.81
C SER A 146 24.61 0.08 -21.95
N SER A 147 25.57 -0.28 -22.80
CA SER A 147 25.89 -1.68 -23.14
C SER A 147 26.98 -2.33 -22.26
N GLY A 148 27.09 -1.96 -20.98
CA GLY A 148 27.90 -2.70 -20.01
C GLY A 148 27.10 -3.83 -19.38
N LYS A 149 27.53 -5.10 -19.49
CA LYS A 149 26.92 -6.24 -18.79
C LYS A 149 26.83 -5.96 -17.29
N GLN A 150 25.64 -5.58 -16.81
CA GLN A 150 25.36 -5.42 -15.40
C GLN A 150 25.38 -6.80 -14.74
N ASN A 151 26.38 -7.06 -13.89
CA ASN A 151 26.41 -8.29 -13.13
C ASN A 151 25.34 -8.21 -12.02
N PHE A 152 24.28 -9.00 -12.19
CA PHE A 152 23.23 -9.16 -11.20
C PHE A 152 23.81 -9.79 -9.92
N SER A 153 23.78 -9.05 -8.81
CA SER A 153 24.34 -9.51 -7.54
C SER A 153 23.31 -10.35 -6.80
N GLY A 154 23.51 -11.66 -6.73
CA GLY A 154 22.63 -12.55 -5.94
C GLY A 154 22.51 -12.20 -4.46
N VAL A 155 23.44 -11.40 -3.91
CA VAL A 155 23.36 -10.86 -2.55
C VAL A 155 22.12 -9.97 -2.39
N ILE A 156 21.74 -9.23 -3.44
CA ILE A 156 20.57 -8.34 -3.42
C ILE A 156 19.27 -9.15 -3.41
N VAL A 157 19.26 -10.31 -4.07
CA VAL A 157 18.11 -11.23 -4.01
C VAL A 157 17.93 -11.78 -2.60
N ILE A 158 19.02 -12.16 -1.91
CA ILE A 158 18.93 -12.58 -0.51
C ILE A 158 18.45 -11.44 0.39
N ILE A 159 18.99 -10.24 0.25
CA ILE A 159 18.54 -9.09 1.06
C ILE A 159 17.06 -8.85 0.79
N GLY A 160 16.62 -8.84 -0.47
CA GLY A 160 15.22 -8.74 -0.85
C GLY A 160 14.35 -9.85 -0.25
N ALA A 161 14.82 -11.10 -0.28
CA ALA A 161 14.14 -12.24 0.33
C ALA A 161 13.98 -12.04 1.85
N ILE A 162 15.04 -11.63 2.56
CA ILE A 162 15.00 -11.34 4.00
C ILE A 162 14.01 -10.22 4.32
N LEU A 163 14.01 -9.14 3.53
CA LEU A 163 13.07 -8.03 3.68
C LEU A 163 11.62 -8.44 3.36
N SER A 164 11.42 -9.50 2.57
CA SER A 164 10.10 -10.03 2.22
C SER A 164 9.53 -10.98 3.29
N ILE A 165 10.35 -11.52 4.19
CA ILE A 165 9.94 -12.55 5.18
C ILE A 165 8.68 -12.13 5.96
N PRO A 166 8.60 -10.94 6.58
CA PRO A 166 7.44 -10.60 7.42
C PRO A 166 6.14 -10.52 6.61
N TRP A 167 6.22 -10.08 5.36
CA TRP A 167 5.08 -9.96 4.44
C TRP A 167 4.61 -11.32 3.95
N LEU A 168 5.55 -12.21 3.63
CA LEU A 168 5.25 -13.58 3.18
C LEU A 168 4.61 -14.43 4.27
N LEU A 169 5.00 -14.22 5.53
CA LEU A 169 4.49 -14.97 6.67
C LEU A 169 3.12 -14.48 7.15
N TRP A 170 2.86 -13.17 7.06
CA TRP A 170 1.72 -12.55 7.74
C TRP A 170 0.72 -11.86 6.84
N GLY A 171 1.04 -11.68 5.56
CA GLY A 171 0.10 -11.14 4.60
C GLY A 171 -0.46 -12.19 3.66
N ALA A 172 -1.47 -11.77 2.91
CA ALA A 172 -2.16 -12.55 1.90
C ALA A 172 -2.25 -11.75 0.60
N LEU A 173 -2.10 -12.41 -0.53
CA LEU A 173 -2.21 -11.75 -1.83
C LEU A 173 -3.66 -11.31 -2.07
N GLY A 174 -3.85 -10.15 -2.68
CA GLY A 174 -5.17 -9.71 -3.16
C GLY A 174 -5.64 -10.51 -4.38
N SER A 175 -6.40 -9.90 -5.29
CA SER A 175 -6.62 -10.53 -6.59
C SER A 175 -5.31 -10.63 -7.38
N TRP A 176 -5.31 -11.43 -8.44
CA TRP A 176 -4.17 -11.49 -9.35
C TRP A 176 -3.89 -10.12 -10.00
N LEU A 177 -4.93 -9.31 -10.25
CA LEU A 177 -4.80 -7.98 -10.86
C LEU A 177 -4.19 -7.00 -9.85
N ASP A 178 -4.64 -7.02 -8.59
CA ASP A 178 -4.08 -6.15 -7.54
C ASP A 178 -2.60 -6.47 -7.34
N THR A 179 -2.26 -7.76 -7.31
CA THR A 179 -0.88 -8.24 -7.19
C THR A 179 -0.01 -7.76 -8.37
N LEU A 180 -0.51 -7.91 -9.60
CA LEU A 180 0.19 -7.49 -10.81
C LEU A 180 0.41 -5.97 -10.83
N LEU A 181 -0.63 -5.19 -10.51
CA LEU A 181 -0.55 -3.73 -10.47
C LEU A 181 0.39 -3.24 -9.37
N ALA A 182 0.35 -3.83 -8.17
CA ALA A 182 1.25 -3.47 -7.08
C ALA A 182 2.73 -3.75 -7.44
N ILE A 183 3.01 -4.89 -8.09
CA ILE A 183 4.35 -5.19 -8.64
C ILE A 183 4.73 -4.15 -9.71
N PHE A 184 3.82 -3.85 -10.63
CA PHE A 184 4.07 -2.91 -11.72
C PHE A 184 4.38 -1.50 -11.22
N VAL A 185 3.60 -0.97 -10.28
CA VAL A 185 3.86 0.33 -9.64
C VAL A 185 5.19 0.27 -8.89
N GLY A 186 5.51 -0.82 -8.18
CA GLY A 186 6.79 -1.02 -7.50
C GLY A 186 7.99 -0.98 -8.46
N VAL A 187 7.89 -1.60 -9.63
CA VAL A 187 8.93 -1.56 -10.68
C VAL A 187 9.11 -0.14 -11.22
N ILE A 188 8.03 0.58 -11.48
CA ILE A 188 8.11 1.99 -11.93
C ILE A 188 8.70 2.86 -10.81
N PHE A 189 8.32 2.63 -9.56
CA PHE A 189 8.85 3.35 -8.40
C PHE A 189 10.34 3.07 -8.18
N ALA A 190 10.81 1.84 -8.41
CA ALA A 190 12.22 1.48 -8.45
C ALA A 190 12.98 2.28 -9.52
N TRP A 191 12.40 2.36 -10.73
CA TRP A 191 12.98 3.10 -11.84
C TRP A 191 13.05 4.60 -11.56
N TYR A 192 11.93 5.18 -11.11
CA TYR A 192 11.82 6.57 -10.65
C TYR A 192 12.89 6.89 -9.60
N SER A 193 12.90 6.14 -8.50
CA SER A 193 13.78 6.39 -7.36
C SER A 193 15.24 6.28 -7.77
N GLY A 194 15.64 5.22 -8.47
CA GLY A 194 17.03 5.07 -8.93
C GLY A 194 17.48 6.16 -9.88
N LYS A 195 16.59 6.57 -10.78
CA LYS A 195 16.89 7.63 -11.73
C LYS A 195 17.19 8.93 -11.00
N PHE A 196 16.25 9.41 -10.18
CA PHE A 196 16.39 10.71 -9.54
C PHE A 196 17.43 10.72 -8.41
N ILE A 197 17.43 9.71 -7.52
CA ILE A 197 18.40 9.65 -6.41
C ILE A 197 19.85 9.63 -6.93
N PHE A 198 20.15 8.78 -7.92
CA PHE A 198 21.52 8.63 -8.40
C PHE A 198 21.90 9.73 -9.40
N GLN A 199 21.08 10.02 -10.41
CA GLN A 199 21.45 10.98 -11.45
C GLN A 199 21.44 12.42 -10.94
N GLU A 200 20.51 12.80 -10.07
CA GLU A 200 20.37 14.19 -9.60
C GLU A 200 21.15 14.50 -8.32
N TYR A 201 21.46 13.47 -7.49
CA TYR A 201 22.11 13.68 -6.21
C TYR A 201 23.39 12.85 -6.01
N LEU A 202 23.30 11.53 -5.85
CA LEU A 202 24.42 10.72 -5.36
C LEU A 202 25.63 10.67 -6.31
N ASN A 203 25.42 10.55 -7.63
CA ASN A 203 26.54 10.51 -8.59
C ASN A 203 27.34 11.82 -8.61
N GLN A 204 26.69 12.95 -8.27
CA GLN A 204 27.31 14.27 -8.26
C GLN A 204 27.83 14.67 -6.86
N SER A 205 27.45 13.93 -5.81
CA SER A 205 27.86 14.21 -4.44
C SER A 205 29.16 13.49 -4.06
N ASN A 206 29.55 12.43 -4.77
CA ASN A 206 30.70 11.60 -4.43
C ASN A 206 32.05 12.35 -4.43
N PRO A 207 32.94 12.11 -3.45
CA PRO A 207 34.21 12.84 -3.33
C PRO A 207 35.22 12.40 -4.39
N VAL A 208 35.89 13.36 -5.02
CA VAL A 208 36.93 13.11 -6.06
C VAL A 208 38.08 12.26 -5.51
N ASP A 209 38.43 12.43 -4.22
CA ASP A 209 39.50 11.68 -3.56
C ASP A 209 39.10 10.28 -3.04
N GLY A 210 37.83 9.87 -3.18
CA GLY A 210 37.35 8.57 -2.71
C GLY A 210 37.35 8.38 -1.18
N SER A 211 37.52 9.45 -0.39
CA SER A 211 37.53 9.36 1.08
C SER A 211 36.14 9.10 1.66
N ILE A 212 35.99 7.98 2.38
CA ILE A 212 34.72 7.57 3.02
C ILE A 212 34.61 8.26 4.39
N LYS A 213 33.63 9.18 4.53
CA LYS A 213 33.27 9.83 5.80
C LYS A 213 31.88 9.42 6.23
N ILE A 214 31.74 8.81 7.41
CA ILE A 214 30.44 8.33 7.94
C ILE A 214 29.41 9.46 8.07
N SER A 215 29.83 10.64 8.53
CA SER A 215 28.95 11.82 8.66
C SER A 215 28.31 12.23 7.34
N LYS A 216 29.01 12.04 6.22
CA LYS A 216 28.48 12.29 4.88
C LYS A 216 27.41 11.27 4.49
N ILE A 217 27.62 9.99 4.80
CA ILE A 217 26.66 8.91 4.52
C ILE A 217 25.37 9.14 5.32
N ILE A 218 25.50 9.52 6.58
CA ILE A 218 24.35 9.83 7.44
C ILE A 218 23.54 10.99 6.84
N PHE A 219 24.21 12.05 6.40
CA PHE A 219 23.55 13.21 5.79
C PHE A 219 22.94 12.90 4.41
N ASP A 220 23.66 12.21 3.54
CA ASP A 220 23.16 11.82 2.23
C ASP A 220 21.98 10.82 2.37
N GLY A 221 22.04 9.95 3.38
CA GLY A 221 20.93 9.07 3.77
C GLY A 221 19.70 9.83 4.21
N LEU A 222 19.85 10.91 5.00
CA LEU A 222 18.75 11.80 5.38
C LEU A 222 18.14 12.51 4.16
N VAL A 223 18.96 13.00 3.22
CA VAL A 223 18.47 13.64 1.98
C VAL A 223 17.62 12.68 1.16
N VAL A 224 18.08 11.43 1.01
CA VAL A 224 17.35 10.38 0.29
C VAL A 224 16.10 9.97 1.06
N ALA A 225 16.16 9.85 2.39
CA ALA A 225 15.00 9.54 3.23
C ALA A 225 13.90 10.59 3.08
N VAL A 226 14.24 11.89 3.06
CA VAL A 226 13.27 12.96 2.83
C VAL A 226 12.70 12.92 1.41
N PHE A 227 13.52 12.64 0.39
CA PHE A 227 13.01 12.44 -0.98
C PHE A 227 12.00 11.29 -1.06
N LEU A 228 12.31 10.17 -0.42
CA LEU A 228 11.41 9.01 -0.35
C LEU A 228 10.16 9.35 0.44
N LEU A 229 10.24 10.08 1.55
CA LEU A 229 9.09 10.54 2.34
C LEU A 229 8.13 11.38 1.51
N ILE A 230 8.61 12.38 0.75
CA ILE A 230 7.78 13.18 -0.16
C ILE A 230 7.18 12.30 -1.27
N SER A 231 7.93 11.31 -1.75
CA SER A 231 7.42 10.40 -2.77
C SER A 231 6.32 9.48 -2.20
N ILE A 232 6.43 9.06 -0.94
CA ILE A 232 5.38 8.32 -0.24
C ILE A 232 4.16 9.20 0.04
N THR A 233 4.32 10.50 0.32
CA THR A 233 3.13 11.37 0.49
C THR A 233 2.30 11.47 -0.78
N ALA A 234 2.96 11.43 -1.95
CA ALA A 234 2.31 11.33 -3.25
C ALA A 234 1.58 10.00 -3.42
N LEU A 235 2.27 8.89 -3.15
CA LEU A 235 1.82 7.55 -3.54
C LEU A 235 0.94 6.86 -2.48
N ALA A 236 1.04 7.17 -1.19
CA ALA A 236 0.27 6.49 -0.15
C ALA A 236 -1.20 6.92 -0.14
N VAL A 237 -2.10 5.98 -0.38
CA VAL A 237 -3.56 6.16 -0.49
C VAL A 237 -4.26 5.04 0.31
N ASN A 238 -5.46 5.28 0.82
CA ASN A 238 -6.37 4.29 1.41
C ASN A 238 -5.76 3.46 2.56
N GLY A 239 -5.20 4.08 3.59
CA GLY A 239 -4.64 3.36 4.76
C GLY A 239 -3.18 2.91 4.63
N SER A 240 -2.61 2.90 3.42
CA SER A 240 -1.21 2.50 3.18
C SER A 240 -0.14 3.41 3.82
N GLN A 241 -0.51 4.59 4.31
CA GLN A 241 0.40 5.62 4.81
C GLN A 241 1.32 5.09 5.91
N GLN A 242 0.75 4.39 6.91
CA GLN A 242 1.52 3.90 8.05
C GLN A 242 2.60 2.90 7.62
N MET A 243 2.22 1.94 6.76
CA MET A 243 3.14 0.90 6.29
C MET A 243 4.28 1.48 5.45
N LEU A 244 3.94 2.35 4.49
CA LEU A 244 4.92 2.91 3.56
C LEU A 244 5.88 3.90 4.24
N VAL A 245 5.39 4.68 5.23
CA VAL A 245 6.22 5.64 5.99
C VAL A 245 7.22 4.92 6.88
N VAL A 246 6.86 3.77 7.45
CA VAL A 246 7.77 2.97 8.28
C VAL A 246 8.81 2.28 7.39
N THR A 247 8.42 1.74 6.23
CA THR A 247 9.28 0.82 5.47
C THR A 247 10.17 1.50 4.42
N VAL A 248 9.73 2.59 3.78
CA VAL A 248 10.41 3.14 2.60
C VAL A 248 11.42 4.25 2.93
N PRO A 249 11.08 5.35 3.64
CA PRO A 249 12.01 6.43 3.94
C PRO A 249 13.29 5.98 4.65
N ILE A 250 13.16 5.01 5.56
CA ILE A 250 14.28 4.47 6.33
C ILE A 250 15.36 3.80 5.44
N ALA A 251 14.99 3.36 4.24
CA ALA A 251 15.94 2.82 3.27
C ALA A 251 16.94 3.87 2.77
N GLY A 252 16.70 5.17 2.97
CA GLY A 252 17.59 6.26 2.56
C GLY A 252 19.04 6.05 2.99
N TRP A 253 19.26 5.64 4.24
CA TRP A 253 20.61 5.36 4.76
C TRP A 253 21.24 4.09 4.16
N LEU A 254 20.44 3.05 3.93
CA LEU A 254 20.91 1.84 3.25
C LEU A 254 21.36 2.17 1.82
N ILE A 255 20.56 2.93 1.07
CA ILE A 255 20.86 3.35 -0.30
C ILE A 255 22.12 4.21 -0.35
N ALA A 256 22.23 5.18 0.57
CA ALA A 256 23.43 6.00 0.69
C ALA A 256 24.66 5.12 0.93
N ALA A 257 24.61 4.19 1.89
CA ALA A 257 25.71 3.25 2.17
C ALA A 257 26.06 2.39 0.93
N MET A 258 25.05 1.84 0.25
CA MET A 258 25.24 1.05 -0.98
C MET A 258 25.89 1.85 -2.10
N SER A 259 25.52 3.12 -2.29
CA SER A 259 26.13 3.95 -3.33
C SER A 259 27.65 4.11 -3.19
N PHE A 260 28.15 4.10 -1.95
CA PHE A 260 29.59 4.11 -1.68
C PHE A 260 30.26 2.77 -1.95
N ILE A 261 29.57 1.64 -1.73
CA ILE A 261 30.09 0.27 -1.99
C ILE A 261 30.31 0.04 -3.49
N TRP A 262 29.43 0.58 -4.31
CA TRP A 262 29.52 0.45 -5.77
C TRP A 262 30.04 1.71 -6.44
N MET A 263 30.68 2.61 -5.70
CA MET A 263 31.17 3.90 -6.24
C MET A 263 32.13 3.73 -7.41
N LYS A 264 32.86 2.62 -7.49
CA LYS A 264 33.77 2.30 -8.62
C LYS A 264 33.07 1.67 -9.83
N ASN A 265 31.82 1.24 -9.69
CA ASN A 265 31.04 0.68 -10.79
C ASN A 265 30.42 1.82 -11.61
N LYS A 266 30.25 1.61 -12.93
CA LYS A 266 29.64 2.61 -13.84
C LYS A 266 28.30 3.14 -13.33
N ASP A 267 27.45 2.26 -12.80
CA ASP A 267 26.11 2.62 -12.32
C ASP A 267 26.06 3.02 -10.83
N HIS A 268 27.18 3.09 -10.12
CA HIS A 268 27.27 3.45 -8.70
C HIS A 268 26.33 2.66 -7.76
N GLY A 269 25.87 1.46 -8.16
CA GLY A 269 24.91 0.67 -7.39
C GLY A 269 23.45 1.10 -7.55
N ARG A 270 23.12 1.88 -8.59
CA ARG A 270 21.76 2.34 -8.88
C ARG A 270 20.74 1.20 -8.99
N LEU A 271 20.99 0.22 -9.86
CA LEU A 271 20.06 -0.90 -10.08
C LEU A 271 19.74 -1.68 -8.79
N PRO A 272 20.72 -2.16 -8.00
CA PRO A 272 20.41 -2.90 -6.79
C PRO A 272 19.72 -2.05 -5.72
N ALA A 273 20.08 -0.77 -5.57
CA ALA A 273 19.37 0.14 -4.67
C ALA A 273 17.92 0.37 -5.12
N SER A 274 17.68 0.59 -6.41
CA SER A 274 16.35 0.69 -7.01
C SER A 274 15.48 -0.52 -6.70
N MET A 275 16.02 -1.73 -6.87
CA MET A 275 15.29 -2.98 -6.63
C MET A 275 14.81 -3.07 -5.19
N ILE A 276 15.68 -2.74 -4.22
CA ILE A 276 15.31 -2.73 -2.80
C ILE A 276 14.20 -1.70 -2.54
N ILE A 277 14.31 -0.48 -3.08
CA ILE A 277 13.29 0.57 -2.90
C ILE A 277 11.93 0.13 -3.49
N GLY A 278 11.94 -0.41 -4.71
CA GLY A 278 10.72 -0.91 -5.35
C GLY A 278 10.07 -2.04 -4.57
N LEU A 279 10.88 -2.98 -4.07
CA LEU A 279 10.44 -4.09 -3.24
C LEU A 279 9.83 -3.60 -1.92
N LEU A 280 10.49 -2.67 -1.22
CA LEU A 280 9.96 -2.09 0.03
C LEU A 280 8.65 -1.33 -0.17
N PHE A 281 8.46 -0.72 -1.35
CA PHE A 281 7.21 -0.05 -1.70
C PHE A 281 6.11 -1.06 -2.07
N SER A 282 6.43 -2.10 -2.84
CA SER A 282 5.42 -3.04 -3.34
C SER A 282 4.98 -4.07 -2.30
N LEU A 283 5.87 -4.51 -1.40
CA LEU A 283 5.56 -5.56 -0.43
C LEU A 283 4.32 -5.27 0.43
N PRO A 284 4.18 -4.09 1.07
CA PRO A 284 2.97 -3.77 1.82
C PRO A 284 1.70 -3.81 0.95
N LEU A 285 1.78 -3.30 -0.28
CA LEU A 285 0.64 -3.18 -1.19
C LEU A 285 0.20 -4.52 -1.79
N ILE A 286 1.13 -5.47 -1.93
CA ILE A 286 0.84 -6.82 -2.43
C ILE A 286 0.14 -7.65 -1.36
N PHE A 287 0.64 -7.60 -0.12
CA PHE A 287 0.34 -8.57 0.92
C PHE A 287 -0.72 -8.14 1.93
N PHE A 288 -1.09 -6.87 1.95
CA PHE A 288 -2.17 -6.38 2.80
C PHE A 288 -3.18 -5.65 1.96
N ASP A 289 -4.45 -5.82 2.30
CA ASP A 289 -5.48 -4.94 1.78
C ASP A 289 -5.38 -3.60 2.51
N MET A 290 -5.36 -2.52 1.76
CA MET A 290 -5.18 -1.21 2.36
C MET A 290 -6.50 -0.72 2.97
N ASP A 291 -7.64 -1.15 2.43
CA ASP A 291 -8.96 -0.82 2.97
C ASP A 291 -9.21 -1.47 4.34
N GLU A 292 -8.69 -2.69 4.56
CA GLU A 292 -8.74 -3.36 5.87
C GLU A 292 -7.96 -2.59 6.96
N LEU A 293 -6.94 -1.82 6.57
CA LEU A 293 -6.18 -0.99 7.51
C LEU A 293 -6.91 0.30 7.90
N SER A 294 -8.07 0.57 7.27
CA SER A 294 -8.85 1.80 7.48
C SER A 294 -10.00 1.69 8.47
N LEU A 295 -10.09 0.56 9.18
CA LEU A 295 -11.14 0.25 10.14
C LEU A 295 -10.58 0.25 11.58
N ILE A 296 -10.75 1.36 12.31
CA ILE A 296 -10.33 1.49 13.72
C ILE A 296 -10.87 0.36 14.63
N PHE A 297 -12.04 -0.22 14.32
CA PHE A 297 -12.64 -1.32 15.08
C PHE A 297 -12.00 -2.70 14.82
N THR A 298 -11.24 -2.85 13.73
CA THR A 298 -10.35 -4.01 13.47
C THR A 298 -8.95 -3.79 14.06
N GLY A 299 -8.79 -2.86 15.01
CA GLY A 299 -7.54 -2.64 15.75
C GLY A 299 -7.34 -3.60 16.92
N GLY A 300 -8.22 -4.60 17.08
CA GLY A 300 -8.16 -5.60 18.14
C GLY A 300 -6.94 -6.52 18.01
N THR A 301 -6.64 -7.24 19.10
CA THR A 301 -5.54 -8.21 19.09
C THR A 301 -5.84 -9.35 18.11
N GLY A 302 -4.91 -9.64 17.21
CA GLY A 302 -5.02 -10.69 16.20
C GLY A 302 -5.49 -10.23 14.82
N GLU A 303 -5.92 -8.98 14.68
CA GLU A 303 -6.49 -8.41 13.45
C GLU A 303 -5.43 -7.96 12.41
N THR A 304 -5.89 -7.66 11.18
CA THR A 304 -5.04 -7.30 10.03
C THR A 304 -4.04 -6.18 10.36
N LEU A 305 -4.49 -5.11 11.04
CA LEU A 305 -3.64 -3.97 11.37
C LEU A 305 -2.47 -4.34 12.30
N GLU A 306 -2.65 -5.29 13.22
CA GLU A 306 -1.57 -5.76 14.09
C GLU A 306 -0.49 -6.49 13.28
N TRP A 307 -0.90 -7.39 12.39
CA TRP A 307 0.01 -8.15 11.52
C TRP A 307 0.75 -7.25 10.54
N ALA A 308 0.06 -6.29 9.92
CA ALA A 308 0.67 -5.29 9.05
C ALA A 308 1.73 -4.47 9.81
N ASN A 309 1.40 -3.99 11.01
CA ASN A 309 2.35 -3.26 11.85
C ASN A 309 3.56 -4.08 12.23
N LYS A 310 3.37 -5.35 12.63
CA LYS A 310 4.49 -6.27 12.91
C LYS A 310 5.37 -6.43 11.66
N ALA A 311 4.78 -6.59 10.48
CA ALA A 311 5.52 -6.75 9.22
C ALA A 311 6.35 -5.50 8.89
N ALA A 312 5.75 -4.32 8.98
CA ALA A 312 6.40 -3.03 8.76
C ALA A 312 7.57 -2.81 9.71
N TRP A 313 7.37 -2.99 11.03
CA TRP A 313 8.42 -2.77 12.02
C TRP A 313 9.55 -3.79 11.93
N LEU A 314 9.27 -5.07 11.67
CA LEU A 314 10.34 -6.04 11.41
C LEU A 314 11.15 -5.70 10.16
N THR A 315 10.49 -5.24 9.10
CA THR A 315 11.17 -4.77 7.88
C THR A 315 12.04 -3.55 8.16
N PHE A 316 11.52 -2.57 8.93
CA PHE A 316 12.29 -1.41 9.40
C PHE A 316 13.55 -1.84 10.16
N LEU A 317 13.42 -2.76 11.12
CA LEU A 317 14.53 -3.27 11.91
C LEU A 317 15.55 -4.02 11.04
N ALA A 318 15.09 -4.80 10.06
CA ALA A 318 15.97 -5.48 9.11
C ALA A 318 16.78 -4.47 8.26
N ILE A 319 16.14 -3.41 7.75
CA ILE A 319 16.83 -2.33 7.02
C ILE A 319 17.89 -1.67 7.90
N GLN A 320 17.56 -1.36 9.16
CA GLN A 320 18.50 -0.78 10.11
C GLN A 320 19.66 -1.72 10.42
N PHE A 321 19.38 -3.01 10.63
CA PHE A 321 20.40 -4.02 10.84
C PHE A 321 21.40 -4.07 9.68
N PHE A 322 20.91 -4.15 8.43
CA PHE A 322 21.79 -4.13 7.25
C PHE A 322 22.57 -2.82 7.13
N THR A 323 21.93 -1.69 7.39
CA THR A 323 22.58 -0.37 7.35
C THR A 323 23.72 -0.29 8.36
N ILE A 324 23.47 -0.64 9.62
CA ILE A 324 24.45 -0.60 10.72
C ILE A 324 25.58 -1.60 10.46
N MET A 325 25.28 -2.80 9.95
CA MET A 325 26.28 -3.80 9.61
C MET A 325 27.20 -3.34 8.46
N LEU A 326 26.65 -2.61 7.48
CA LEU A 326 27.42 -2.13 6.32
C LEU A 326 28.37 -0.99 6.68
N LEU A 327 27.92 -0.01 7.47
CA LEU A 327 28.65 1.23 7.78
C LEU A 327 30.13 1.05 8.21
N PRO A 328 30.49 0.21 9.21
CA PRO A 328 31.88 0.01 9.62
C PRO A 328 32.70 -0.76 8.58
N ASN A 329 32.05 -1.58 7.75
CA ASN A 329 32.68 -2.47 6.79
C ASN A 329 32.89 -1.84 5.40
N LEU A 330 32.37 -0.64 5.13
CA LEU A 330 32.42 0.03 3.81
C LEU A 330 33.83 0.16 3.20
N LYS A 331 34.86 0.36 4.04
CA LYS A 331 36.25 0.47 3.58
C LYS A 331 36.83 -0.86 3.08
N ASN A 332 36.38 -1.96 3.68
CA ASN A 332 36.93 -3.29 3.43
C ASN A 332 36.09 -4.11 2.45
N ILE A 333 34.81 -3.77 2.28
CA ILE A 333 33.86 -4.57 1.49
C ILE A 333 34.23 -4.66 0.01
N HIS A 334 34.91 -3.65 -0.54
CA HIS A 334 35.42 -3.65 -1.91
C HIS A 334 36.52 -4.71 -2.15
N ARG A 335 37.15 -5.21 -1.09
CA ARG A 335 38.15 -6.30 -1.16
C ARG A 335 37.49 -7.67 -1.21
N ILE A 336 36.20 -7.75 -0.88
CA ILE A 336 35.41 -8.98 -0.89
C ILE A 336 34.79 -9.13 -2.28
N SER A 337 35.50 -9.80 -3.17
CA SER A 337 34.95 -10.20 -4.46
C SER A 337 34.38 -11.62 -4.34
N LEU A 338 33.08 -11.77 -4.55
CA LEU A 338 32.42 -13.06 -4.53
C LEU A 338 32.51 -13.73 -5.91
N PRO A 339 32.79 -15.04 -5.99
CA PRO A 339 32.77 -15.75 -7.27
C PRO A 339 31.33 -15.80 -7.83
N LYS A 340 31.20 -15.95 -9.16
CA LYS A 340 29.89 -16.04 -9.82
C LYS A 340 29.00 -17.17 -9.27
N SER A 341 29.61 -18.28 -8.85
CA SER A 341 28.91 -19.40 -8.21
C SER A 341 28.26 -19.01 -6.88
N ALA A 342 28.90 -18.14 -6.09
CA ALA A 342 28.33 -17.63 -4.84
C ALA A 342 27.13 -16.70 -5.13
N HIS A 343 27.24 -15.83 -6.14
CA HIS A 343 26.09 -15.02 -6.57
C HIS A 343 24.93 -15.87 -7.07
N LEU A 344 25.19 -16.93 -7.85
CA LEU A 344 24.15 -17.86 -8.28
C LEU A 344 23.53 -18.61 -7.09
N GLY A 345 24.37 -19.10 -6.17
CA GLY A 345 23.91 -19.77 -4.94
C GLY A 345 23.02 -18.86 -4.10
N PHE A 346 23.38 -17.58 -3.95
CA PHE A 346 22.57 -16.60 -3.23
C PHE A 346 21.25 -16.31 -3.94
N LEU A 347 21.25 -16.19 -5.27
CA LEU A 347 20.02 -16.04 -6.05
C LEU A 347 19.08 -17.23 -5.82
N ILE A 348 19.59 -18.46 -5.98
CA ILE A 348 18.79 -19.69 -5.81
C ILE A 348 18.26 -19.76 -4.38
N PHE A 349 19.12 -19.52 -3.38
CA PHE A 349 18.73 -19.57 -1.99
C PHE A 349 17.66 -18.52 -1.65
N GLY A 350 17.83 -17.27 -2.08
CA GLY A 350 16.85 -16.22 -1.82
C GLY A 350 15.49 -16.51 -2.46
N VAL A 351 15.46 -16.98 -3.71
CA VAL A 351 14.21 -17.39 -4.37
C VAL A 351 13.59 -18.60 -3.67
N ALA A 352 14.39 -19.60 -3.32
CA ALA A 352 13.91 -20.77 -2.58
C ALA A 352 13.35 -20.38 -1.20
N THR A 353 13.97 -19.43 -0.49
CA THR A 353 13.44 -18.89 0.76
C THR A 353 12.05 -18.28 0.56
N ILE A 354 11.85 -17.45 -0.46
CA ILE A 354 10.54 -16.83 -0.73
C ILE A 354 9.48 -17.91 -1.00
N VAL A 355 9.79 -18.88 -1.88
CA VAL A 355 8.87 -19.96 -2.26
C VAL A 355 8.54 -20.84 -1.05
N ILE A 356 9.55 -21.32 -0.32
CA ILE A 356 9.36 -22.21 0.83
C ILE A 356 8.57 -21.52 1.94
N LEU A 357 8.85 -20.25 2.22
CA LEU A 357 8.12 -19.53 3.25
C LEU A 357 6.66 -19.29 2.87
N TYR A 358 6.40 -18.88 1.63
CA TYR A 358 5.04 -18.63 1.17
C TYR A 358 4.19 -19.90 1.17
N PHE A 359 4.69 -20.99 0.58
CA PHE A 359 3.93 -22.24 0.50
C PHE A 359 3.94 -23.05 1.81
N GLY A 360 4.90 -22.82 2.70
CA GLY A 360 5.03 -23.54 3.98
C GLY A 360 4.33 -22.86 5.15
N TRP A 361 4.37 -21.53 5.24
CA TRP A 361 3.88 -20.75 6.39
C TRP A 361 3.09 -19.50 6.01
N GLY A 362 2.97 -19.17 4.72
CA GLY A 362 2.20 -18.01 4.25
C GLY A 362 0.74 -18.32 3.95
N GLN A 363 -0.03 -17.28 3.61
CA GLN A 363 -1.42 -17.41 3.15
C GLN A 363 -1.45 -17.69 1.64
N VAL A 364 -1.58 -18.97 1.27
CA VAL A 364 -1.54 -19.43 -0.11
C VAL A 364 -2.87 -19.18 -0.81
N GLY A 365 -2.84 -18.41 -1.89
CA GLY A 365 -4.03 -18.11 -2.70
C GLY A 365 -4.07 -16.67 -3.18
N PHE A 366 -5.11 -16.35 -3.95
CA PHE A 366 -5.50 -14.98 -4.29
C PHE A 366 -6.83 -14.68 -3.63
N PHE A 367 -6.91 -13.58 -2.90
CA PHE A 367 -8.06 -13.18 -2.11
C PHE A 367 -8.54 -11.82 -2.61
N GLY A 368 -9.16 -11.84 -3.79
CA GLY A 368 -9.69 -10.65 -4.44
C GLY A 368 -11.16 -10.42 -4.17
N ASP A 369 -11.59 -9.16 -4.29
CA ASP A 369 -12.99 -8.78 -4.12
C ASP A 369 -13.91 -9.41 -5.15
N SER A 370 -15.16 -9.59 -4.71
CA SER A 370 -16.26 -10.06 -5.54
C SER A 370 -17.20 -8.91 -5.90
N GLN A 371 -18.00 -9.10 -6.94
CA GLN A 371 -19.04 -8.14 -7.35
C GLN A 371 -20.39 -8.80 -7.21
N PHE A 372 -21.33 -8.13 -6.53
CA PHE A 372 -22.72 -8.56 -6.48
C PHE A 372 -23.53 -7.85 -7.57
N ILE A 373 -24.00 -8.63 -8.54
CA ILE A 373 -24.67 -8.14 -9.73
C ILE A 373 -26.16 -8.35 -9.56
N ILE A 374 -26.93 -7.26 -9.57
CA ILE A 374 -28.38 -7.31 -9.50
C ILE A 374 -28.94 -7.23 -10.92
N LEU A 375 -29.83 -8.16 -11.26
CA LEU A 375 -30.47 -8.21 -12.57
C LEU A 375 -31.71 -7.30 -12.61
N LYS A 376 -32.05 -6.77 -13.78
CA LYS A 376 -33.21 -5.88 -13.96
C LYS A 376 -34.53 -6.58 -13.70
N GLN A 377 -34.65 -7.81 -14.16
CA GLN A 377 -35.88 -8.57 -13.99
C GLN A 377 -35.92 -9.14 -12.58
N GLN A 378 -36.85 -8.68 -11.76
CA GLN A 378 -37.11 -9.21 -10.42
C GLN A 378 -38.48 -9.91 -10.42
N ALA A 379 -38.68 -10.88 -9.52
CA ALA A 379 -39.94 -11.59 -9.41
C ALA A 379 -41.05 -10.65 -8.89
N ASP A 380 -42.25 -10.74 -9.46
CA ASP A 380 -43.43 -10.08 -8.90
C ASP A 380 -44.14 -11.03 -7.92
N VAL A 381 -44.03 -10.72 -6.63
CA VAL A 381 -44.61 -11.50 -5.53
C VAL A 381 -45.89 -10.89 -4.98
N SER A 382 -46.48 -9.88 -5.65
CA SER A 382 -47.69 -9.19 -5.18
C SER A 382 -48.89 -10.12 -4.95
N PHE A 383 -48.98 -11.20 -5.74
CA PHE A 383 -50.01 -12.24 -5.60
C PHE A 383 -50.00 -12.90 -4.22
N ALA A 384 -48.84 -12.99 -3.56
CA ALA A 384 -48.67 -13.69 -2.28
C ALA A 384 -49.50 -13.07 -1.15
N SER A 385 -49.84 -11.77 -1.26
CA SER A 385 -50.72 -11.07 -0.31
C SER A 385 -52.13 -11.68 -0.21
N SER A 386 -52.57 -12.39 -1.24
CA SER A 386 -53.88 -13.07 -1.27
C SER A 386 -53.88 -14.45 -0.61
N ILE A 387 -52.70 -15.01 -0.30
CA ILE A 387 -52.56 -16.35 0.30
C ILE A 387 -52.57 -16.21 1.83
N GLN A 388 -53.63 -16.71 2.47
CA GLN A 388 -53.80 -16.61 3.93
C GLN A 388 -52.90 -17.58 4.70
N ASP A 389 -52.75 -18.80 4.19
CA ASP A 389 -51.92 -19.82 4.82
C ASP A 389 -50.43 -19.44 4.71
N TYR A 390 -49.74 -19.40 5.86
CA TYR A 390 -48.38 -18.89 5.95
C TYR A 390 -47.39 -19.75 5.17
N GLU A 391 -47.48 -21.08 5.29
CA GLU A 391 -46.56 -22.02 4.64
C GLU A 391 -46.81 -22.06 3.12
N ALA A 392 -48.06 -22.08 2.68
CA ALA A 392 -48.42 -21.99 1.27
C ALA A 392 -47.94 -20.68 0.65
N ARG A 393 -48.10 -19.56 1.37
CA ARG A 393 -47.62 -18.25 0.91
C ARG A 393 -46.11 -18.24 0.77
N ARG A 394 -45.38 -18.74 1.77
CA ARG A 394 -43.91 -18.81 1.76
C ARG A 394 -43.40 -19.66 0.61
N THR A 395 -44.03 -20.82 0.39
CA THR A 395 -43.70 -21.73 -0.71
C THR A 395 -43.92 -21.06 -2.05
N ALA A 396 -45.08 -20.43 -2.26
CA ALA A 396 -45.39 -19.78 -3.54
C ALA A 396 -44.45 -18.59 -3.84
N VAL A 397 -44.06 -17.81 -2.81
CA VAL A 397 -43.05 -16.75 -2.94
C VAL A 397 -41.69 -17.34 -3.32
N TYR A 398 -41.26 -18.41 -2.64
CA TYR A 398 -40.00 -19.10 -2.95
C TYR A 398 -39.98 -19.61 -4.39
N ASP A 399 -41.04 -20.28 -4.83
CA ASP A 399 -41.14 -20.85 -6.17
C ASP A 399 -41.05 -19.77 -7.26
N GLU A 400 -41.75 -18.64 -7.10
CA GLU A 400 -41.71 -17.56 -8.09
C GLU A 400 -40.36 -16.84 -8.13
N LEU A 401 -39.69 -16.67 -6.98
CA LEU A 401 -38.33 -16.13 -6.88
C LEU A 401 -37.31 -17.03 -7.60
N VAL A 402 -37.31 -18.33 -7.29
CA VAL A 402 -36.41 -19.31 -7.90
C VAL A 402 -36.64 -19.41 -9.40
N LYS A 403 -37.89 -19.55 -9.82
CA LYS A 403 -38.27 -19.61 -11.24
C LYS A 403 -37.80 -18.38 -12.02
N THR A 404 -38.00 -17.18 -11.45
CA THR A 404 -37.55 -15.93 -12.10
C THR A 404 -36.03 -15.90 -12.20
N ALA A 405 -35.32 -16.25 -11.12
CA ALA A 405 -33.86 -16.26 -11.10
C ALA A 405 -33.30 -17.26 -12.12
N GLU A 406 -33.76 -18.52 -12.12
CA GLU A 406 -33.26 -19.53 -13.07
C GLU A 406 -33.52 -19.16 -14.53
N ALA A 407 -34.71 -18.64 -14.84
CA ALA A 407 -35.07 -18.27 -16.20
C ALA A 407 -34.24 -17.09 -16.75
N THR A 408 -33.92 -16.12 -15.89
CA THR A 408 -33.30 -14.86 -16.32
C THR A 408 -31.78 -14.87 -16.16
N GLN A 409 -31.24 -15.69 -15.24
CA GLN A 409 -29.80 -15.81 -15.04
C GLN A 409 -29.12 -16.68 -16.10
N PHE A 410 -29.85 -17.49 -16.85
CA PHE A 410 -29.30 -18.46 -17.79
C PHE A 410 -28.25 -17.87 -18.76
N GLU A 411 -28.55 -16.73 -19.39
CA GLU A 411 -27.66 -16.13 -20.38
C GLU A 411 -26.36 -15.59 -19.76
N ILE A 412 -26.48 -14.86 -18.65
CA ILE A 412 -25.32 -14.30 -17.95
C ILE A 412 -24.45 -15.40 -17.34
N ARG A 413 -25.05 -16.47 -16.81
CA ARG A 413 -24.34 -17.65 -16.30
C ARG A 413 -23.52 -18.32 -17.39
N ASN A 414 -24.13 -18.62 -18.54
CA ASN A 414 -23.42 -19.17 -19.70
C ASN A 414 -22.28 -18.27 -20.18
N ARG A 415 -22.45 -16.94 -20.09
CA ARG A 415 -21.38 -15.99 -20.44
C ARG A 415 -20.22 -16.06 -19.45
N LEU A 416 -20.50 -16.14 -18.14
CA LEU A 416 -19.50 -16.30 -17.09
C LEU A 416 -18.76 -17.64 -17.21
N ASP A 417 -19.47 -18.73 -17.50
CA ASP A 417 -18.89 -20.06 -17.74
C ASP A 417 -17.89 -20.03 -18.91
N ARG A 418 -18.25 -19.38 -20.04
CA ARG A 418 -17.33 -19.20 -21.18
C ARG A 418 -16.09 -18.37 -20.86
N LEU A 419 -16.19 -17.47 -19.88
CA LEU A 419 -15.08 -16.63 -19.42
C LEU A 419 -14.28 -17.29 -18.29
N ASN A 420 -14.69 -18.48 -17.84
CA ASN A 420 -14.09 -19.19 -16.71
C ASN A 420 -14.03 -18.33 -15.44
N LEU A 421 -15.11 -17.57 -15.21
CA LEU A 421 -15.31 -16.76 -14.00
C LEU A 421 -16.18 -17.54 -13.02
N ASN A 422 -15.69 -17.73 -11.79
CA ASN A 422 -16.47 -18.35 -10.74
C ASN A 422 -17.61 -17.41 -10.31
N TYR A 423 -18.79 -17.96 -10.07
CA TYR A 423 -19.94 -17.20 -9.61
C TYR A 423 -20.85 -18.00 -8.70
N THR A 424 -21.60 -17.29 -7.86
CA THR A 424 -22.65 -17.83 -6.99
C THR A 424 -23.99 -17.19 -7.40
N PRO A 425 -24.96 -17.98 -7.90
CA PRO A 425 -26.29 -17.47 -8.21
C PRO A 425 -27.13 -17.31 -6.93
N TYR A 426 -27.90 -16.22 -6.84
CA TYR A 426 -28.85 -15.94 -5.76
C TYR A 426 -30.27 -15.81 -6.32
N TYR A 427 -31.26 -16.26 -5.56
CA TYR A 427 -32.66 -16.27 -5.99
C TYR A 427 -33.57 -15.33 -5.18
N LEU A 428 -33.26 -15.07 -3.89
CA LEU A 428 -34.07 -14.17 -3.04
C LEU A 428 -34.05 -12.72 -3.56
N VAL A 429 -32.88 -12.28 -3.99
CA VAL A 429 -32.71 -11.13 -4.86
C VAL A 429 -32.17 -11.70 -6.15
N ASN A 430 -32.82 -11.45 -7.28
CA ASN A 430 -32.35 -11.99 -8.54
C ASN A 430 -31.02 -11.32 -8.90
N GLY A 431 -29.93 -12.03 -8.61
CA GLY A 431 -28.58 -11.53 -8.68
C GLY A 431 -27.54 -12.63 -8.65
N ILE A 432 -26.32 -12.26 -9.01
CA ILE A 432 -25.19 -13.17 -9.14
C ILE A 432 -23.97 -12.51 -8.53
N GLU A 433 -23.32 -13.20 -7.60
CA GLU A 433 -21.99 -12.81 -7.13
C GLU A 433 -20.94 -13.38 -8.07
N VAL A 434 -20.01 -12.55 -8.53
CA VAL A 434 -18.96 -12.93 -9.47
C VAL A 434 -17.59 -12.65 -8.87
N GLN A 435 -16.70 -13.65 -8.91
CA GLN A 435 -15.30 -13.50 -8.55
C GLN A 435 -14.50 -13.05 -9.77
N GLY A 436 -14.23 -11.74 -9.88
CA GLY A 436 -13.46 -11.23 -11.01
C GLY A 436 -13.02 -9.77 -10.94
N GLY A 437 -13.29 -9.09 -9.83
CA GLY A 437 -12.85 -7.71 -9.58
C GLY A 437 -13.27 -6.72 -10.67
N LEU A 438 -12.38 -5.77 -10.92
CA LEU A 438 -12.54 -4.75 -11.95
C LEU A 438 -12.83 -5.32 -13.36
N ILE A 439 -12.31 -6.51 -13.69
CA ILE A 439 -12.50 -7.11 -15.02
C ILE A 439 -13.95 -7.58 -15.18
N ALA A 440 -14.50 -8.27 -14.18
CA ALA A 440 -15.91 -8.67 -14.21
C ALA A 440 -16.83 -7.43 -14.27
N LYS A 441 -16.54 -6.40 -13.46
CA LYS A 441 -17.26 -5.12 -13.49
C LYS A 441 -17.26 -4.51 -14.90
N LEU A 442 -16.10 -4.38 -15.55
CA LEU A 442 -15.98 -3.79 -16.88
C LEU A 442 -16.69 -4.59 -17.97
N LEU A 443 -16.70 -5.92 -17.87
CA LEU A 443 -17.36 -6.81 -18.82
C LEU A 443 -18.89 -6.79 -18.70
N LEU A 444 -19.40 -6.65 -17.47
CA LEU A 444 -20.82 -6.83 -17.16
C LEU A 444 -21.58 -5.50 -17.01
N GLN A 445 -20.90 -4.38 -16.76
CA GLN A 445 -21.55 -3.07 -16.61
C GLN A 445 -22.37 -2.62 -17.83
N LYS A 446 -22.09 -3.17 -19.02
CA LYS A 446 -22.80 -2.87 -20.27
C LYS A 446 -23.83 -3.94 -20.66
N ASP A 447 -23.99 -4.97 -19.84
CA ASP A 447 -24.93 -6.05 -20.12
C ASP A 447 -26.37 -5.53 -19.95
N PRO A 448 -27.26 -5.74 -20.93
CA PRO A 448 -28.63 -5.24 -20.85
C PRO A 448 -29.45 -5.87 -19.72
N SER A 449 -29.09 -7.08 -19.27
CA SER A 449 -29.79 -7.77 -18.18
C SER A 449 -29.43 -7.24 -16.79
N VAL A 450 -28.33 -6.51 -16.66
CA VAL A 450 -27.81 -5.99 -15.39
C VAL A 450 -28.46 -4.65 -15.04
N ASP A 451 -28.99 -4.53 -13.82
CA ASP A 451 -29.49 -3.27 -13.25
C ASP A 451 -28.35 -2.45 -12.65
N ARG A 452 -27.60 -3.08 -11.74
CA ARG A 452 -26.45 -2.47 -11.06
C ARG A 452 -25.43 -3.52 -10.61
N ILE A 453 -24.21 -3.07 -10.41
CA ILE A 453 -23.10 -3.86 -9.86
C ILE A 453 -22.70 -3.21 -8.55
N LEU A 454 -22.75 -3.97 -7.48
CA LEU A 454 -22.30 -3.57 -6.15
C LEU A 454 -20.95 -4.21 -5.88
N GLU A 455 -20.05 -3.47 -5.24
CA GLU A 455 -18.83 -4.08 -4.70
C GLU A 455 -19.22 -4.98 -3.52
N ASN A 456 -18.62 -6.17 -3.46
CA ASN A 456 -18.75 -7.10 -2.35
C ASN A 456 -17.33 -7.45 -1.84
N PRO A 457 -16.75 -6.55 -1.02
CA PRO A 457 -15.38 -6.69 -0.55
C PRO A 457 -15.21 -7.96 0.27
N GLN A 458 -14.05 -8.60 0.13
CA GLN A 458 -13.73 -9.83 0.84
C GLN A 458 -12.49 -9.62 1.71
N LEU A 459 -12.63 -9.86 3.02
CA LEU A 459 -11.50 -9.78 3.93
C LEU A 459 -10.49 -10.87 3.61
N ARG A 460 -9.21 -10.49 3.55
CA ARG A 460 -8.11 -11.42 3.38
C ARG A 460 -7.94 -12.28 4.64
N PRO A 461 -7.49 -13.53 4.50
CA PRO A 461 -7.35 -14.43 5.64
C PRO A 461 -6.26 -13.94 6.60
N LEU A 462 -6.57 -14.04 7.90
CA LEU A 462 -5.61 -13.76 8.95
C LEU A 462 -4.60 -14.91 9.13
N PRO A 463 -3.34 -14.62 9.47
CA PRO A 463 -2.33 -15.63 9.77
C PRO A 463 -2.68 -16.57 10.92
N LYS A 464 -3.51 -16.09 11.84
CA LYS A 464 -4.04 -16.84 12.96
C LYS A 464 -5.52 -16.51 13.11
N PRO A 465 -6.36 -17.49 13.48
CA PRO A 465 -7.75 -17.22 13.84
C PRO A 465 -7.82 -16.19 14.98
N LEU A 466 -8.85 -15.36 14.96
CA LEU A 466 -9.16 -14.46 16.06
C LEU A 466 -9.46 -15.29 17.31
N ILE A 467 -8.98 -14.82 18.45
CA ILE A 467 -9.32 -15.43 19.75
C ILE A 467 -10.71 -14.89 20.10
N VAL A 468 -11.70 -15.78 20.19
CA VAL A 468 -13.02 -15.42 20.71
C VAL A 468 -12.83 -15.09 22.19
N GLU A 469 -13.17 -13.86 22.61
CA GLU A 469 -13.17 -13.53 24.03
C GLU A 469 -14.22 -14.39 24.74
N GLU A 470 -13.78 -15.24 25.66
CA GLU A 470 -14.69 -15.92 26.57
C GLU A 470 -15.30 -14.87 27.50
N GLY A 471 -16.63 -14.77 27.50
CA GLY A 471 -17.33 -13.83 28.39
C GLY A 471 -16.95 -14.07 29.84
N GLY A 472 -16.54 -13.01 30.56
CA GLY A 472 -16.07 -13.10 31.94
C GLY A 472 -17.14 -13.43 32.98
N ILE A 473 -18.36 -13.77 32.57
CA ILE A 473 -19.48 -14.13 33.44
C ILE A 473 -19.47 -15.65 33.63
N ILE A 474 -18.89 -16.08 34.76
CA ILE A 474 -18.70 -17.49 35.09
C ILE A 474 -19.95 -18.08 35.79
N ASN A 475 -20.80 -17.21 36.36
CA ASN A 475 -22.01 -17.59 37.08
C ASN A 475 -23.24 -16.95 36.44
N LEU A 476 -24.35 -17.69 36.38
CA LEU A 476 -25.64 -17.12 36.02
C LEU A 476 -25.96 -15.91 36.92
N PRO A 477 -26.39 -14.77 36.36
CA PRO A 477 -26.98 -13.70 37.15
C PRO A 477 -28.22 -14.23 37.88
N GLU A 478 -28.26 -14.08 39.21
CA GLU A 478 -29.46 -14.42 40.00
C GLU A 478 -30.58 -13.38 39.84
N GLU A 479 -30.22 -12.17 39.37
CA GLU A 479 -31.12 -11.04 39.16
C GLU A 479 -31.14 -10.62 37.68
N THR A 480 -32.25 -10.01 37.26
CA THR A 480 -32.36 -9.37 35.94
C THR A 480 -31.23 -8.36 35.76
N LEU A 481 -30.50 -8.48 34.64
CA LEU A 481 -29.42 -7.56 34.33
C LEU A 481 -29.93 -6.13 34.17
N TRP A 482 -29.16 -5.16 34.65
CA TRP A 482 -29.53 -3.74 34.67
C TRP A 482 -29.97 -3.20 33.31
N ASN A 483 -29.38 -3.68 32.21
CA ASN A 483 -29.70 -3.24 30.86
C ASN A 483 -31.08 -3.73 30.40
N LEU A 484 -31.54 -4.88 30.89
CA LEU A 484 -32.88 -5.41 30.63
C LEU A 484 -33.93 -4.66 31.46
N THR A 485 -33.64 -4.37 32.74
CA THR A 485 -34.51 -3.53 33.59
C THR A 485 -34.61 -2.10 33.06
N MET A 486 -33.51 -1.52 32.55
CA MET A 486 -33.51 -0.17 31.99
C MET A 486 -34.49 -0.02 30.81
N ILE A 487 -34.69 -1.06 30.01
CA ILE A 487 -35.67 -1.09 28.91
C ILE A 487 -37.04 -1.65 29.33
N ASN A 488 -37.24 -1.89 30.64
CA ASN A 488 -38.46 -2.45 31.25
C ASN A 488 -38.87 -3.83 30.69
N ALA A 489 -37.90 -4.65 30.25
CA ALA A 489 -38.21 -5.98 29.71
C ALA A 489 -38.80 -6.93 30.77
N ASP A 490 -38.35 -6.78 32.02
CA ASP A 490 -38.86 -7.50 33.19
C ASP A 490 -40.33 -7.18 33.49
N GLN A 491 -40.75 -5.93 33.35
CA GLN A 491 -42.16 -5.54 33.54
C GLN A 491 -43.08 -6.18 32.50
N VAL A 492 -42.64 -6.31 31.24
CA VAL A 492 -43.43 -6.97 30.19
C VAL A 492 -43.67 -8.45 30.54
N ILE A 493 -42.66 -9.13 31.06
CA ILE A 493 -42.79 -10.52 31.50
C ILE A 493 -43.68 -10.60 32.75
N ASN A 494 -43.39 -9.80 33.78
CA ASN A 494 -44.02 -9.93 35.10
C ASN A 494 -45.45 -9.38 35.16
N GLU A 495 -45.74 -8.27 34.48
CA GLU A 495 -47.03 -7.59 34.55
C GLU A 495 -47.97 -7.99 33.41
N LEU A 496 -47.43 -8.28 32.22
CA LEU A 496 -48.23 -8.62 31.04
C LEU A 496 -48.18 -10.12 30.69
N GLY A 497 -47.26 -10.89 31.27
CA GLY A 497 -47.11 -12.32 31.00
C GLY A 497 -46.59 -12.64 29.59
N ILE A 498 -45.96 -11.67 28.91
CA ILE A 498 -45.49 -11.80 27.53
C ILE A 498 -44.00 -12.14 27.52
N THR A 499 -43.65 -13.33 27.03
CA THR A 499 -42.27 -13.86 27.01
C THR A 499 -41.64 -13.88 25.62
N GLY A 500 -42.42 -13.64 24.57
CA GLY A 500 -41.99 -13.80 23.17
C GLY A 500 -42.15 -15.21 22.61
N GLU A 501 -42.84 -16.12 23.32
CA GLU A 501 -43.15 -17.46 22.80
C GLU A 501 -43.86 -17.38 21.44
N GLY A 502 -43.40 -18.20 20.48
CA GLY A 502 -43.92 -18.22 19.12
C GLY A 502 -43.32 -17.16 18.18
N ILE A 503 -42.43 -16.29 18.65
CA ILE A 503 -41.71 -15.31 17.83
C ILE A 503 -40.35 -15.88 17.38
N LEU A 504 -40.05 -15.80 16.09
CA LEU A 504 -38.77 -16.19 15.52
C LEU A 504 -37.88 -14.97 15.30
N ILE A 505 -36.68 -14.97 15.88
CA ILE A 505 -35.66 -13.94 15.69
C ILE A 505 -34.56 -14.49 14.79
N GLY A 506 -34.44 -13.94 13.58
CA GLY A 506 -33.32 -14.24 12.70
C GLY A 506 -32.10 -13.41 13.08
N GLN A 507 -31.09 -14.02 13.69
CA GLN A 507 -29.83 -13.37 14.03
C GLN A 507 -28.78 -13.60 12.93
N THR A 508 -28.28 -12.52 12.34
CA THR A 508 -27.15 -12.55 11.41
C THR A 508 -25.91 -12.05 12.14
N ASP A 509 -25.11 -12.99 12.64
CA ASP A 509 -23.89 -12.74 13.41
C ASP A 509 -22.86 -13.84 13.07
N SER A 510 -21.74 -13.86 13.80
CA SER A 510 -20.69 -14.89 13.79
C SER A 510 -21.18 -16.31 14.13
N GLY A 511 -22.41 -16.45 14.62
CA GLY A 511 -23.03 -17.71 15.02
C GLY A 511 -23.38 -17.73 16.51
N VAL A 512 -23.82 -18.88 17.01
CA VAL A 512 -24.15 -19.10 18.42
C VAL A 512 -23.79 -20.53 18.82
N ASP A 513 -23.30 -20.74 20.06
CA ASP A 513 -23.15 -22.10 20.59
C ASP A 513 -24.51 -22.62 21.09
N GLY A 514 -25.22 -23.36 20.23
CA GLY A 514 -26.52 -23.96 20.58
C GLY A 514 -26.47 -25.08 21.63
N ARG A 515 -25.30 -25.35 22.23
CA ARG A 515 -25.16 -26.24 23.39
C ARG A 515 -25.01 -25.47 24.70
N HIS A 516 -24.95 -24.14 24.64
CA HIS A 516 -24.85 -23.30 25.81
C HIS A 516 -26.14 -23.45 26.63
N PRO A 517 -26.09 -23.77 27.94
CA PRO A 517 -27.29 -24.09 28.72
C PRO A 517 -28.30 -22.92 28.85
N GLU A 518 -27.85 -21.69 28.57
CA GLU A 518 -28.65 -20.46 28.63
C GLU A 518 -29.21 -19.99 27.26
N ILE A 519 -29.07 -20.81 26.21
CA ILE A 519 -29.62 -20.58 24.86
C ILE A 519 -30.43 -21.81 24.45
#